data_AF-A0A6N2MSY6-F1
#
_entry.id   AF-A0A6N2MSY6-F1
#
_cell.length_a   1.000
_cell.length_b   1.000
_cell.length_c   1.000
_cell.angle_alpha   90.00
_cell.angle_beta   90.00
_cell.angle_gamma   90.00
#
_symmetry.space_group_name_H-M   'P 1'
#
loop_
_entity.id
_entity.type
_entity.pdbx_description
1 polymer ?
#
loop_
_entity_poly.entity_id
_entity_poly.type
_entity_poly.pdbx_seq_one_letter_code
_entity_poly.pdbx_strand_id
1 'polypeptide(L)'
;MPPVVEEVPMGEMAGKDGEMRLSEVGMEQMLVSMGHQACGALKLWNYPSWMRNLVPHDINGEERPDQVDMAAMEIYRDRERGVARYNEFRRNLLMIPISSWEDLTDEEEVIEALHDVYGNDVEKLDLLIGLHAEKKIKGFAISETAFFIFLLIASRRLESDRFFTTNFNSRTYTEKGLEWVNKTETLKDVIDRHFPGMTKK
;
A
#
# COMPACT_ATOMS: atom_id res chain seq x y z
N MET A 1 3.23 -18.57 19.11
CA MET A 1 3.85 -18.11 17.86
C MET A 1 4.71 -19.26 17.35
N PRO A 2 4.53 -19.72 16.10
CA PRO A 2 5.37 -20.76 15.54
C PRO A 2 6.85 -20.34 15.58
N PRO A 3 7.80 -21.27 15.76
CA PRO A 3 9.22 -20.95 15.68
C PRO A 3 9.59 -20.56 14.25
N VAL A 4 10.55 -19.64 14.10
CA VAL A 4 11.13 -19.29 12.79
C VAL A 4 11.94 -20.49 12.30
N VAL A 5 11.58 -21.01 11.13
CA VAL A 5 12.32 -22.09 10.47
C VAL A 5 13.42 -21.52 9.57
N GLU A 6 13.10 -20.46 8.83
CA GLU A 6 13.98 -19.81 7.88
C GLU A 6 13.55 -18.34 7.69
N GLU A 7 14.49 -17.45 7.44
CA GLU A 7 14.24 -16.09 6.96
C GLU A 7 14.58 -16.01 5.48
N VAL A 8 13.60 -15.63 4.65
CA VAL A 8 13.78 -15.55 3.19
C VAL A 8 13.80 -14.07 2.76
N PRO A 9 14.83 -13.61 2.04
CA PRO A 9 14.87 -12.26 1.52
C PRO A 9 13.68 -11.97 0.58
N MET A 10 13.03 -10.81 0.73
CA MET A 10 11.88 -10.44 -0.12
C MET A 10 12.19 -10.40 -1.63
N GLY A 11 13.44 -10.14 -2.01
CA GLY A 11 13.85 -10.17 -3.42
C GLY A 11 13.72 -11.57 -4.04
N GLU A 12 13.85 -12.64 -3.24
CA GLU A 12 13.66 -14.03 -3.67
C GLU A 12 12.18 -14.45 -3.64
N MET A 13 11.32 -13.62 -3.05
CA MET A 13 9.87 -13.85 -2.96
C MET A 13 9.07 -13.05 -4.00
N ALA A 14 9.75 -12.39 -4.95
CA ALA A 14 9.15 -11.56 -5.98
C ALA A 14 9.36 -12.14 -7.39
N GLY A 15 8.45 -11.83 -8.31
CA GLY A 15 8.56 -12.26 -9.71
C GLY A 15 8.55 -13.77 -9.90
N LYS A 16 9.23 -14.25 -10.95
CA LYS A 16 9.26 -15.68 -11.31
C LYS A 16 9.97 -16.53 -10.24
N ASP A 17 11.01 -16.00 -9.62
CA ASP A 17 11.72 -16.65 -8.51
C ASP A 17 10.80 -16.82 -7.29
N GLY A 18 9.99 -15.80 -6.99
CA GLY A 18 8.99 -15.86 -5.94
C GLY A 18 7.93 -16.95 -6.15
N GLU A 19 7.47 -17.16 -7.38
CA GLU A 19 6.53 -18.24 -7.71
C GLU A 19 7.16 -19.62 -7.49
N MET A 20 8.43 -19.81 -7.89
CA MET A 20 9.17 -21.04 -7.62
C MET A 20 9.32 -21.26 -6.11
N ARG A 21 9.71 -20.22 -5.37
CA ARG A 21 9.88 -20.29 -3.92
C ARG A 21 8.57 -20.58 -3.18
N LEU A 22 7.47 -19.97 -3.60
CA LEU A 22 6.14 -20.25 -3.04
C LEU A 22 5.74 -21.71 -3.24
N SER A 23 6.11 -22.34 -4.37
CA SER A 23 5.84 -23.75 -4.62
C SER A 23 6.58 -24.69 -3.67
N GLU A 24 7.75 -24.30 -3.17
CA GLU A 24 8.54 -25.04 -2.18
C GLU A 24 8.00 -24.84 -0.76
N VAL A 25 7.66 -23.60 -0.39
CA VAL A 25 7.13 -23.25 0.94
C VAL A 25 5.72 -23.79 1.14
N GLY A 26 4.89 -23.75 0.10
CA GLY A 26 3.49 -24.12 0.14
C GLY A 26 2.58 -23.02 0.73
N MET A 27 1.33 -23.01 0.28
CA MET A 27 0.36 -21.95 0.60
C MET A 27 0.02 -21.85 2.09
N GLU A 28 -0.12 -22.97 2.80
CA GLU A 28 -0.48 -22.95 4.22
C GLU A 28 0.60 -22.32 5.08
N GLN A 29 1.85 -22.74 4.89
CA GLN A 29 2.99 -22.18 5.60
C GLN A 29 3.18 -20.71 5.26
N MET A 30 3.00 -20.32 3.99
CA MET A 30 3.09 -18.91 3.59
C MET A 30 2.02 -18.05 4.27
N LEU A 31 0.76 -18.48 4.27
CA LEU A 31 -0.34 -17.75 4.91
C LEU A 31 -0.12 -17.61 6.43
N VAL A 32 0.35 -18.67 7.10
CA VAL A 32 0.68 -18.62 8.52
C VAL A 32 1.85 -17.67 8.78
N SER A 33 2.92 -17.73 7.99
CA SER A 33 4.07 -16.83 8.12
C SER A 33 3.66 -15.36 7.94
N MET A 34 2.91 -15.04 6.87
CA MET A 34 2.40 -13.69 6.62
C MET A 34 1.48 -13.20 7.73
N GLY A 35 0.62 -14.08 8.28
CA GLY A 35 -0.29 -13.73 9.38
C GLY A 35 0.43 -13.44 10.70
N HIS A 36 1.65 -13.95 10.88
CA HIS A 36 2.45 -13.78 12.10
C HIS A 36 3.52 -12.69 12.00
N GLN A 37 3.73 -12.08 10.83
CA GLN A 37 4.74 -11.06 10.60
C GLN A 37 4.10 -9.68 10.38
N ALA A 38 4.56 -8.66 11.10
CA ALA A 38 4.12 -7.29 10.88
C ALA A 38 4.67 -6.76 9.54
N CYS A 39 3.87 -5.97 8.82
CA CYS A 39 4.34 -5.23 7.66
C CYS A 39 5.10 -3.95 8.07
N GLY A 40 5.88 -3.39 7.14
CA GLY A 40 6.57 -2.13 7.35
C GLY A 40 5.61 -0.94 7.46
N ALA A 41 5.94 0.04 8.31
CA ALA A 41 5.18 1.27 8.44
C ALA A 41 5.43 2.23 7.27
N LEU A 42 4.42 3.00 6.85
CA LEU A 42 4.55 4.05 5.83
C LEU A 42 5.20 5.30 6.42
N LYS A 43 6.51 5.27 6.58
CA LYS A 43 7.35 6.35 7.11
C LYS A 43 8.58 6.56 6.22
N LEU A 44 9.25 7.71 6.38
CA LEU A 44 10.56 7.94 5.78
C LEU A 44 11.58 6.89 6.26
N TRP A 45 12.63 6.68 5.47
CA TRP A 45 13.68 5.67 5.67
C TRP A 45 13.18 4.22 5.85
N ASN A 46 11.98 3.90 5.36
CA ASN A 46 11.46 2.54 5.39
C ASN A 46 11.17 1.97 3.99
N TYR A 47 11.79 2.54 2.95
CA TYR A 47 11.69 2.02 1.58
C TYR A 47 12.63 0.81 1.41
N PRO A 48 12.14 -0.37 0.97
CA PRO A 48 12.97 -1.56 0.90
C PRO A 48 14.13 -1.42 -0.10
N SER A 49 15.35 -1.77 0.33
CA SER A 49 16.55 -1.66 -0.50
C SER A 49 16.49 -2.51 -1.77
N TRP A 50 15.86 -3.70 -1.71
CA TRP A 50 15.70 -4.58 -2.86
C TRP A 50 14.85 -3.96 -3.99
N MET A 51 13.94 -3.03 -3.67
CA MET A 51 13.13 -2.31 -4.67
C MET A 51 13.92 -1.20 -5.39
N ARG A 52 15.12 -0.85 -4.92
CA ARG A 52 15.99 0.13 -5.58
C ARG A 52 16.82 -0.45 -6.73
N ASN A 53 16.75 -1.77 -6.91
CA ASN A 53 17.33 -2.48 -8.05
C ASN A 53 16.36 -3.56 -8.56
N LEU A 54 15.11 -3.15 -8.79
CA LEU A 54 14.02 -4.05 -9.14
C LEU A 54 14.10 -4.44 -10.63
N VAL A 55 13.84 -5.70 -10.94
CA VAL A 55 13.58 -6.16 -12.32
C VAL A 55 12.10 -5.91 -12.62
N PRO A 56 11.75 -4.93 -13.48
CA PRO A 56 10.35 -4.66 -13.80
C PRO A 56 9.83 -5.62 -14.85
N HIS A 57 8.51 -5.76 -14.94
CA HIS A 57 7.85 -6.61 -15.93
C HIS A 57 7.17 -5.80 -17.04
N ASP A 58 6.97 -6.43 -18.19
CA ASP A 58 6.06 -5.95 -19.23
C ASP A 58 4.60 -6.29 -18.93
N ILE A 59 3.71 -5.99 -19.89
CA ILE A 59 2.26 -6.23 -19.73
C ILE A 59 1.90 -7.72 -19.65
N ASN A 60 2.76 -8.61 -20.13
CA ASN A 60 2.55 -10.06 -20.10
C ASN A 60 3.16 -10.69 -18.84
N GLY A 61 3.83 -9.91 -18.00
CA GLY A 61 4.57 -10.41 -16.83
C GLY A 61 5.99 -10.88 -17.16
N GLU A 62 6.51 -10.57 -18.35
CA GLU A 62 7.88 -10.93 -18.73
C GLU A 62 8.88 -9.90 -18.21
N GLU A 63 10.02 -10.38 -17.70
CA GLU A 63 11.09 -9.56 -17.16
C GLU A 63 11.69 -8.66 -18.24
N ARG A 64 11.93 -7.41 -17.87
CA ARG A 64 12.65 -6.45 -18.72
C ARG A 64 14.12 -6.39 -18.31
N PRO A 65 15.02 -6.17 -19.28
CA PRO A 65 16.46 -6.15 -19.02
C PRO A 65 16.91 -4.92 -18.20
N ASP A 66 16.17 -3.82 -18.30
CA ASP A 66 16.53 -2.56 -17.64
C ASP A 66 15.97 -2.51 -16.22
N GLN A 67 16.86 -2.65 -15.23
CA GLN A 67 16.51 -2.51 -13.81
C GLN A 67 16.10 -1.09 -13.46
N VAL A 68 15.27 -0.97 -12.42
CA VAL A 68 14.73 0.32 -11.96
C VAL A 68 14.95 0.54 -10.47
N ASP A 69 15.32 1.76 -10.11
CA ASP A 69 15.17 2.25 -8.73
C ASP A 69 13.72 2.72 -8.56
N MET A 70 12.89 1.89 -7.92
CA MET A 70 11.46 2.17 -7.78
C MET A 70 11.22 3.43 -6.95
N ALA A 71 12.01 3.69 -5.90
CA ALA A 71 11.86 4.88 -5.06
C ALA A 71 12.07 6.16 -5.88
N ALA A 72 13.12 6.19 -6.71
CA ALA A 72 13.37 7.31 -7.61
C ALA A 72 12.29 7.43 -8.71
N MET A 73 11.84 6.29 -9.25
CA MET A 73 10.81 6.26 -10.28
C MET A 73 9.48 6.80 -9.77
N GLU A 74 9.04 6.47 -8.56
CA GLU A 74 7.76 6.95 -8.02
C GLU A 74 7.71 8.48 -7.90
N ILE A 75 8.79 9.10 -7.39
CA ILE A 75 8.93 10.56 -7.35
C ILE A 75 8.87 11.16 -8.76
N TYR A 76 9.56 10.54 -9.72
CA TYR A 76 9.53 10.99 -11.11
C TYR A 76 8.12 10.89 -11.71
N ARG A 77 7.41 9.79 -11.48
CA ARG A 77 6.10 9.53 -12.08
C ARG A 77 5.02 10.48 -11.58
N ASP A 78 5.03 10.85 -10.30
CA ASP A 78 4.08 11.84 -9.78
C ASP A 78 4.25 13.20 -10.49
N ARG A 79 5.51 13.63 -10.66
CA ARG A 79 5.85 14.86 -11.38
C ARG A 79 5.48 14.78 -12.87
N GLU A 80 5.86 13.70 -13.53
CA GLU A 80 5.60 13.46 -14.97
C GLU A 80 4.10 13.48 -15.28
N ARG A 81 3.28 12.90 -14.40
CA ARG A 81 1.83 12.83 -14.57
C ARG A 81 1.11 14.12 -14.19
N GLY A 82 1.85 15.15 -13.78
CA GLY A 82 1.29 16.44 -13.39
C GLY A 82 0.49 16.39 -12.08
N VAL A 83 0.75 15.40 -11.22
CA VAL A 83 0.15 15.36 -9.88
C VAL A 83 0.72 16.51 -9.05
N ALA A 84 -0.15 17.22 -8.34
CA ALA A 84 0.27 18.33 -7.49
C ALA A 84 1.25 17.84 -6.40
N ARG A 85 2.27 18.66 -6.12
CA ARG A 85 3.18 18.47 -4.98
C ARG A 85 2.44 18.63 -3.66
N TYR A 86 3.05 18.19 -2.56
CA TYR A 86 2.35 17.95 -1.30
C TYR A 86 1.48 19.14 -0.83
N ASN A 87 2.03 20.35 -0.80
CA ASN A 87 1.30 21.49 -0.25
C ASN A 87 0.12 21.93 -1.15
N GLU A 88 0.33 21.95 -2.45
CA GLU A 88 -0.72 22.23 -3.43
C GLU A 88 -1.77 21.12 -3.47
N PHE A 89 -1.36 19.86 -3.29
CA PHE A 89 -2.27 18.73 -3.17
C PHE A 89 -3.21 18.90 -1.97
N ARG A 90 -2.69 19.34 -0.82
CA ARG A 90 -3.49 19.69 0.36
C ARG A 90 -4.48 20.82 0.08
N ARG A 91 -4.05 21.90 -0.60
CA ARG A 91 -4.95 23.00 -0.99
C ARG A 91 -6.09 22.52 -1.88
N ASN A 92 -5.80 21.65 -2.85
CA ASN A 92 -6.80 21.07 -3.74
C ASN A 92 -7.82 20.19 -3.01
N LEU A 93 -7.45 19.66 -1.84
CA LEU A 93 -8.35 18.93 -0.93
C LEU A 93 -8.98 19.82 0.15
N LEU A 94 -8.84 21.15 0.05
CA LEU A 94 -9.32 22.12 1.03
C LEU A 94 -8.73 21.91 2.43
N MET A 95 -7.55 21.30 2.51
CA MET A 95 -6.80 21.11 3.75
C MET A 95 -5.90 22.33 4.01
N ILE A 96 -5.60 22.59 5.28
CA ILE A 96 -4.67 23.65 5.66
C ILE A 96 -3.26 23.28 5.16
N PRO A 97 -2.62 24.10 4.31
CA PRO A 97 -1.24 23.85 3.86
C PRO A 97 -0.25 24.03 5.02
N ILE A 98 0.90 23.37 4.94
CA ILE A 98 2.01 23.60 5.87
C ILE A 98 2.72 24.92 5.53
N SER A 99 3.29 25.56 6.54
CA SER A 99 4.08 26.80 6.41
C SER A 99 5.55 26.60 6.79
N SER A 100 5.85 25.53 7.51
CA SER A 100 7.17 25.11 7.98
C SER A 100 7.26 23.57 7.99
N TRP A 101 8.44 23.00 8.19
CA TRP A 101 8.59 21.54 8.24
C TRP A 101 8.06 20.95 9.55
N GLU A 102 8.07 21.76 10.62
CA GLU A 102 7.54 21.43 11.94
C GLU A 102 6.01 21.27 11.92
N ASP A 103 5.32 21.88 10.95
CA ASP A 103 3.89 21.64 10.72
C ASP A 103 3.62 20.22 10.17
N LEU A 104 4.62 19.58 9.57
CA LEU A 104 4.50 18.26 8.93
C LEU A 104 4.82 17.11 9.90
N THR A 105 5.86 17.28 10.72
CA THR A 105 6.41 16.25 11.61
C THR A 105 7.15 16.86 12.79
N ASP A 106 7.25 16.11 13.88
CA ASP A 106 8.02 16.43 15.09
C ASP A 106 9.36 15.69 15.19
N GLU A 107 9.74 14.94 14.15
CA GLU A 107 11.00 14.19 14.09
C GLU A 107 12.13 15.12 13.57
N GLU A 108 13.06 15.53 14.44
CA GLU A 108 14.15 16.49 14.13
C GLU A 108 15.02 16.02 12.94
N GLU A 109 15.40 14.74 12.91
CA GLU A 109 16.17 14.16 11.80
C GLU A 109 15.45 14.27 10.45
N VAL A 110 14.11 14.21 10.45
CA VAL A 110 13.30 14.41 9.24
C VAL A 110 13.35 15.86 8.80
N ILE A 111 13.15 16.78 9.74
CA ILE A 111 13.17 18.22 9.46
C ILE A 111 14.52 18.63 8.86
N GLU A 112 15.63 18.16 9.43
CA GLU A 112 16.98 18.40 8.89
C GLU A 112 17.15 17.86 7.47
N ALA A 113 16.71 16.62 7.20
CA ALA A 113 16.79 16.03 5.87
C ALA A 113 15.90 16.76 4.84
N LEU A 114 14.73 17.23 5.25
CA LEU A 114 13.85 18.04 4.40
C LEU A 114 14.49 19.39 4.07
N HIS A 115 15.15 20.02 5.05
CA HIS A 115 15.92 21.24 4.81
C HIS A 115 17.08 21.02 3.84
N ASP A 116 17.81 19.91 3.95
CA ASP A 116 18.93 19.60 3.04
C ASP A 116 18.46 19.42 1.60
N VAL A 117 17.37 18.69 1.38
CA VAL A 117 16.87 18.34 0.04
C VAL A 117 16.04 19.47 -0.59
N TYR A 118 15.18 20.13 0.19
CA TYR A 118 14.19 21.09 -0.32
C TYR A 118 14.45 22.54 0.11
N GLY A 119 15.42 22.78 0.99
CA GLY A 119 15.66 24.10 1.58
C GLY A 119 14.53 24.52 2.52
N ASN A 120 14.12 25.79 2.44
CA ASN A 120 12.97 26.32 3.21
C ASN A 120 11.68 26.40 2.37
N ASP A 121 11.69 25.83 1.17
CA ASP A 121 10.60 25.98 0.20
C ASP A 121 9.65 24.76 0.27
N VAL A 122 8.66 24.86 1.16
CA VAL A 122 7.64 23.80 1.38
C VAL A 122 6.82 23.48 0.12
N GLU A 123 6.75 24.37 -0.86
CA GLU A 123 6.05 24.13 -2.13
C GLU A 123 6.76 23.11 -3.02
N LYS A 124 8.06 22.88 -2.79
CA LYS A 124 8.83 21.88 -3.53
C LYS A 124 8.72 20.48 -2.98
N LEU A 125 8.11 20.28 -1.80
CA LEU A 125 7.99 18.95 -1.20
C LEU A 125 7.18 18.01 -2.11
N ASP A 126 7.81 16.92 -2.55
CA ASP A 126 7.13 15.91 -3.36
C ASP A 126 6.02 15.22 -2.56
N LEU A 127 4.93 14.87 -3.25
CA LEU A 127 3.74 14.30 -2.61
C LEU A 127 4.09 13.05 -1.79
N LEU A 128 4.78 12.07 -2.40
CA LEU A 128 5.17 10.82 -1.75
C LEU A 128 5.94 11.06 -0.45
N ILE A 129 6.88 12.01 -0.44
CA ILE A 129 7.69 12.34 0.74
C ILE A 129 6.81 12.94 1.83
N GLY A 130 5.95 13.90 1.48
CA GLY A 130 5.00 14.49 2.41
C GLY A 130 4.08 13.45 3.05
N LEU A 131 3.52 12.52 2.27
CA LEU A 131 2.65 11.44 2.80
C LEU A 131 3.37 10.52 3.80
N HIS A 132 4.67 10.28 3.61
CA HIS A 132 5.48 9.44 4.50
C HIS A 132 5.98 10.18 5.74
N ALA A 133 6.27 11.48 5.61
CA ALA A 133 6.72 12.34 6.70
C ALA A 133 5.56 12.79 7.62
N GLU A 134 4.35 12.94 7.07
CA GLU A 134 3.21 13.48 7.79
C GLU A 134 2.90 12.68 9.08
N LYS A 135 2.86 13.43 10.19
CA LYS A 135 2.50 12.90 11.51
C LYS A 135 1.13 12.23 11.46
N LYS A 136 1.10 10.95 11.81
CA LYS A 136 -0.13 10.13 11.69
C LYS A 136 -1.06 10.32 12.89
N ILE A 137 -2.36 10.31 12.60
CA ILE A 137 -3.40 10.23 13.62
C ILE A 137 -3.25 8.90 14.38
N LYS A 138 -3.44 8.91 15.71
CA LYS A 138 -3.33 7.69 16.53
C LYS A 138 -4.25 6.59 15.99
N GLY A 139 -3.65 5.44 15.64
CA GLY A 139 -4.34 4.29 15.06
C GLY A 139 -4.38 4.25 13.53
N PHE A 140 -3.91 5.29 12.84
CA PHE A 140 -3.82 5.32 11.38
C PHE A 140 -2.46 4.82 10.90
N ALA A 141 -2.47 3.97 9.87
CA ALA A 141 -1.26 3.54 9.17
C ALA A 141 -0.86 4.46 8.00
N ILE A 142 -1.82 5.26 7.51
CA ILE A 142 -1.65 6.23 6.41
C ILE A 142 -1.72 7.67 6.94
N SER A 143 -1.30 8.63 6.12
CA SER A 143 -1.46 10.05 6.44
C SER A 143 -2.91 10.53 6.30
N GLU A 144 -3.26 11.65 6.95
CA GLU A 144 -4.58 12.28 6.80
C GLU A 144 -4.77 12.76 5.35
N THR A 145 -3.73 13.31 4.73
CA THR A 145 -3.77 13.74 3.32
C THR A 145 -4.15 12.58 2.39
N ALA A 146 -3.56 11.40 2.56
CA ALA A 146 -3.97 10.21 1.80
C ALA A 146 -5.40 9.79 2.17
N PHE A 147 -5.76 9.80 3.45
CA PHE A 147 -7.08 9.39 3.92
C PHE A 147 -8.22 10.17 3.26
N PHE A 148 -8.06 11.47 2.99
CA PHE A 148 -9.09 12.28 2.32
C PHE A 148 -9.39 11.80 0.89
N ILE A 149 -8.36 11.37 0.16
CA ILE A 149 -8.56 10.71 -1.14
C ILE A 149 -9.27 9.37 -0.96
N PHE A 150 -8.86 8.57 0.03
CA PHE A 150 -9.51 7.29 0.32
C PHE A 150 -10.99 7.47 0.66
N LEU A 151 -11.36 8.49 1.43
CA LEU A 151 -12.75 8.78 1.80
C LEU A 151 -13.65 8.93 0.56
N LEU A 152 -13.19 9.72 -0.41
CA LEU A 152 -13.92 9.92 -1.66
C LEU A 152 -13.89 8.67 -2.54
N ILE A 153 -12.69 8.16 -2.83
CA ILE A 153 -12.52 7.12 -3.85
C ILE A 153 -13.02 5.76 -3.36
N ALA A 154 -12.92 5.44 -2.07
CA ALA A 154 -13.49 4.19 -1.53
C ALA A 154 -15.01 4.15 -1.65
N SER A 155 -15.69 5.26 -1.30
CA SER A 155 -17.13 5.41 -1.50
C SER A 155 -17.48 5.33 -2.99
N ARG A 156 -16.71 6.05 -3.82
CA ARG A 156 -16.93 6.11 -5.26
C ARG A 156 -16.82 4.74 -5.94
N ARG A 157 -15.87 3.89 -5.53
CA ARG A 157 -15.71 2.53 -6.08
C ARG A 157 -16.97 1.67 -5.93
N LEU A 158 -17.74 1.87 -4.86
CA LEU A 158 -18.98 1.13 -4.62
C LEU A 158 -20.17 1.84 -5.27
N GLU A 159 -20.32 3.14 -5.04
CA GLU A 159 -21.52 3.88 -5.46
C GLU A 159 -21.63 4.01 -7.00
N SER A 160 -20.50 3.99 -7.71
CA SER A 160 -20.47 4.21 -9.16
C SER A 160 -20.49 2.91 -9.97
N ASP A 161 -20.47 1.75 -9.30
CA ASP A 161 -20.55 0.45 -9.95
C ASP A 161 -21.98 -0.10 -9.87
N ARG A 162 -22.55 -0.43 -11.02
CA ARG A 162 -23.88 -1.05 -11.10
C ARG A 162 -23.93 -2.36 -10.31
N PHE A 163 -22.86 -3.13 -10.26
CA PHE A 163 -22.82 -4.43 -9.60
C PHE A 163 -22.82 -4.35 -8.08
N PHE A 164 -22.49 -3.19 -7.49
CA PHE A 164 -22.65 -2.91 -6.06
C PHE A 164 -23.88 -2.04 -5.76
N THR A 165 -24.63 -1.61 -6.78
CA THR A 165 -25.81 -0.76 -6.63
C THR A 165 -27.04 -1.40 -7.30
N THR A 166 -27.40 -0.95 -8.50
CA THR A 166 -28.66 -1.32 -9.19
C THR A 166 -28.75 -2.81 -9.54
N ASN A 167 -27.62 -3.46 -9.78
CA ASN A 167 -27.49 -4.89 -10.09
C ASN A 167 -27.04 -5.75 -8.90
N PHE A 168 -26.90 -5.20 -7.69
CA PHE A 168 -26.61 -6.00 -6.50
C PHE A 168 -27.88 -6.71 -5.98
N ASN A 169 -28.33 -7.72 -6.73
CA ASN A 169 -29.57 -8.45 -6.47
C ASN A 169 -29.50 -9.91 -6.95
N SER A 170 -30.42 -10.75 -6.49
CA SER A 170 -30.46 -12.19 -6.78
C SER A 170 -30.74 -12.51 -8.25
N ARG A 171 -31.34 -11.60 -9.02
CA ARG A 171 -31.48 -11.79 -10.48
C ARG A 171 -30.11 -11.79 -11.17
N THR A 172 -29.18 -10.97 -10.71
CA THR A 172 -27.83 -10.87 -11.28
C THR A 172 -26.88 -11.90 -10.66
N TYR A 173 -26.94 -12.09 -9.34
CA TYR A 173 -26.00 -12.94 -8.60
C TYR A 173 -26.50 -14.36 -8.31
N THR A 174 -27.75 -14.69 -8.66
CA THR A 174 -28.52 -15.83 -8.13
C THR A 174 -28.80 -15.68 -6.62
N GLU A 175 -29.82 -16.38 -6.11
CA GLU A 175 -30.12 -16.37 -4.68
C GLU A 175 -28.94 -16.90 -3.85
N LYS A 176 -28.38 -18.06 -4.25
CA LYS A 176 -27.23 -18.67 -3.57
C LYS A 176 -25.97 -17.81 -3.62
N GLY A 177 -25.72 -17.15 -4.76
CA GLY A 177 -24.54 -16.30 -4.91
C GLY A 177 -24.63 -15.04 -4.07
N LEU A 178 -25.81 -14.39 -4.02
CA LEU A 178 -26.00 -13.22 -3.15
C LEU A 178 -25.96 -13.60 -1.66
N GLU A 179 -26.55 -14.74 -1.29
CA GLU A 179 -26.46 -15.29 0.07
C GLU A 179 -24.99 -15.55 0.47
N TRP A 180 -24.16 -16.07 -0.44
CA TRP A 180 -22.74 -16.30 -0.19
C TRP A 180 -21.97 -15.01 0.11
N VAL A 181 -22.22 -13.95 -0.68
CA VAL A 181 -21.61 -12.62 -0.46
C VAL A 181 -22.05 -12.08 0.90
N ASN A 182 -23.35 -12.08 1.18
CA ASN A 182 -23.92 -11.53 2.43
C ASN A 182 -23.61 -12.33 3.69
N LYS A 183 -23.02 -13.52 3.57
CA LYS A 183 -22.57 -14.35 4.70
C LYS A 183 -21.06 -14.29 4.94
N THR A 184 -20.30 -13.73 4.00
CA THR A 184 -18.84 -13.67 4.07
C THR A 184 -18.43 -12.28 4.54
N GLU A 185 -18.04 -12.14 5.80
CA GLU A 185 -17.76 -10.84 6.42
C GLU A 185 -16.26 -10.51 6.46
N THR A 186 -15.42 -11.54 6.51
CA THR A 186 -13.99 -11.39 6.78
C THR A 186 -13.11 -12.25 5.87
N LEU A 187 -11.83 -11.88 5.74
CA LEU A 187 -10.83 -12.74 5.11
C LEU A 187 -10.71 -14.09 5.84
N LYS A 188 -10.95 -14.12 7.15
CA LYS A 188 -10.95 -15.35 7.95
C LYS A 188 -11.99 -16.36 7.45
N ASP A 189 -13.20 -15.91 7.11
CA ASP A 189 -14.26 -16.79 6.60
C ASP A 189 -13.85 -17.46 5.28
N VAL A 190 -13.09 -16.75 4.45
CA VAL A 190 -12.54 -17.28 3.19
C VAL A 190 -11.41 -18.27 3.48
N ILE A 191 -10.47 -17.93 4.38
CA ILE A 191 -9.37 -18.84 4.76
C ILE A 191 -9.94 -20.13 5.36
N ASP A 192 -10.89 -20.06 6.28
CA ASP A 192 -11.47 -21.24 6.93
C ASP A 192 -12.23 -22.16 5.97
N ARG A 193 -12.79 -21.59 4.89
CA ARG A 193 -13.48 -22.34 3.85
C ARG A 193 -12.52 -23.19 3.01
N HIS A 194 -11.32 -22.70 2.76
CA HIS A 194 -10.34 -23.34 1.87
C HIS A 194 -9.21 -24.08 2.62
N PHE A 195 -8.92 -23.68 3.86
CA PHE A 195 -7.94 -24.29 4.75
C PHE A 195 -8.55 -24.57 6.13
N PRO A 196 -9.49 -25.54 6.23
CA PRO A 196 -10.22 -25.78 7.46
C PRO A 196 -9.29 -26.18 8.60
N GLY A 197 -9.31 -25.41 9.69
CA GLY A 197 -8.48 -25.65 10.87
C GLY A 197 -7.27 -24.74 11.01
N MET A 198 -6.87 -24.02 9.95
CA MET A 198 -5.72 -23.10 9.99
C MET A 198 -5.89 -21.98 11.02
N THR A 199 -7.09 -21.42 11.16
CA THR A 199 -7.34 -20.30 12.09
C THR A 199 -7.83 -20.76 13.47
N LYS A 200 -7.89 -22.07 13.72
CA LYS A 200 -8.24 -22.59 15.04
C LYS A 200 -7.11 -22.27 16.01
N LYS A 201 -7.50 -21.83 17.21
CA LYS A 201 -6.57 -21.55 18.31
C LYS A 201 -5.99 -22.83 18.89
#